data_AF-A0A7D5DZV0-F1
#
_entry.id   AF-A0A7D5DZV0-F1
#
_cell.length_a   1.000
_cell.length_b   1.000
_cell.length_c   1.000
_cell.angle_alpha   90.00
_cell.angle_beta   90.00
_cell.angle_gamma   90.00
#
_symmetry.space_group_name_H-M   'P 1'
#
loop_
_entity.id
_entity.type
_entity.pdbx_description
1 polymer ?
#
loop_
_entity_poly.entity_id
_entity_poly.type
_entity_poly.pdbx_seq_one_letter_code
_entity_poly.pdbx_strand_id
1 'polypeptide(L)'
;MKRYYIVEGDKTTAGGIVQKHTGSGSTTSWHGKTVSNIDDKIDCPACNSVGKIQPVGDRQSFGNRGFIPALNDDLCICKCSPPPKLIHSQTVFYQNVSDNVSTASSISSEHGASSQNNFKNNLVDDKKQELLNGYYYNIETGLFEGKISTGKGNQEDVYACNGKKSDIEFISPQKANITHKKFQECCKVVSHESGTATIECIYIAFTANNYAKETKTDLHSLLMSEYSTMPKETKTPLPDTIVSGDIEQKNRLSRKGVLKVYMGHEDPTNGATHWDGTDFLAWGLKSPYKYKDGTNKPHAKFREYNKISIPKTIYDEYLSGTLKEYPKARVKYSGITYDIPAEVFKNLKNWVNNNFEYNTGSKQTKSLVAKVTAGHTIFWKAS
;
A
#
# COMPACT_ATOMS: atom_id res chain seq x y z
N MET A 1 4.80 25.78 3.26
CA MET A 1 5.17 26.19 1.88
C MET A 1 4.40 25.42 0.80
N LYS A 2 4.22 25.98 -0.41
CA LYS A 2 3.70 25.25 -1.58
C LYS A 2 4.84 24.60 -2.36
N ARG A 3 4.67 23.32 -2.74
CA ARG A 3 5.54 22.64 -3.70
C ARG A 3 4.72 22.14 -4.89
N TYR A 4 5.07 22.60 -6.08
CA TYR A 4 4.41 22.35 -7.35
C TYR A 4 4.87 21.03 -7.96
N TYR A 5 3.93 20.27 -8.51
CA TYR A 5 4.25 19.04 -9.23
C TYR A 5 4.94 19.35 -10.56
N ILE A 6 5.94 18.52 -10.87
CA ILE A 6 6.68 18.58 -12.12
C ILE A 6 5.96 17.73 -13.16
N VAL A 7 5.90 18.26 -14.38
CA VAL A 7 5.32 17.58 -15.54
C VAL A 7 6.35 17.39 -16.64
N GLU A 8 6.07 16.47 -17.54
CA GLU A 8 6.82 16.27 -18.80
C GLU A 8 7.06 17.61 -19.52
N GLY A 9 8.32 17.83 -19.90
CA GLY A 9 8.79 19.05 -20.56
C GLY A 9 9.16 20.20 -19.63
N ASP A 10 8.98 20.07 -18.30
CA ASP A 10 9.54 21.03 -17.34
C ASP A 10 11.07 21.03 -17.39
N LYS A 11 11.65 22.16 -16.94
CA LYS A 11 13.09 22.42 -17.07
C LYS A 11 13.82 22.31 -15.75
N THR A 12 15.14 22.12 -15.81
CA THR A 12 16.03 22.34 -14.67
C THR A 12 16.70 23.71 -14.71
N THR A 13 17.32 24.12 -13.61
CA THR A 13 18.17 25.32 -13.54
C THR A 13 19.37 25.30 -14.50
N ALA A 14 19.72 24.15 -15.06
CA ALA A 14 20.75 23.99 -16.09
C ALA A 14 20.16 23.71 -17.49
N GLY A 15 18.86 23.96 -17.68
CA GLY A 15 18.18 23.77 -18.96
C GLY A 15 17.86 22.32 -19.33
N GLY A 16 18.03 21.38 -18.39
CA GLY A 16 17.66 19.97 -18.61
C GLY A 16 16.15 19.81 -18.80
N ILE A 17 15.73 18.90 -19.67
CA ILE A 17 14.32 18.70 -20.03
C ILE A 17 13.83 17.38 -19.45
N VAL A 18 12.79 17.46 -18.63
CA VAL A 18 12.13 16.28 -18.03
C VAL A 18 11.44 15.49 -19.13
N GLN A 19 11.81 14.22 -19.23
CA GLN A 19 11.28 13.31 -20.25
C GLN A 19 9.94 12.70 -19.81
N LYS A 20 9.19 12.22 -20.79
CA LYS A 20 7.95 11.47 -20.54
C LYS A 20 8.24 10.23 -19.69
N HIS A 21 7.40 9.97 -18.70
CA HIS A 21 7.45 8.71 -17.95
C HIS A 21 7.22 7.52 -18.88
N THR A 22 8.17 6.59 -18.96
CA THR A 22 8.09 5.38 -19.79
C THR A 22 8.06 4.08 -18.96
N GLY A 23 7.93 4.18 -17.63
CA GLY A 23 7.86 3.02 -16.74
C GLY A 23 6.49 2.34 -16.74
N SER A 24 6.43 1.11 -16.20
CA SER A 24 5.17 0.43 -15.91
C SER A 24 4.51 1.05 -14.67
N GLY A 25 3.54 1.93 -14.88
CA GLY A 25 2.89 2.65 -13.79
C GLY A 25 1.69 3.49 -14.20
N SER A 26 0.81 3.81 -13.23
CA SER A 26 -0.32 4.71 -13.44
C SER A 26 0.20 6.15 -13.53
N THR A 27 0.13 6.76 -14.71
CA THR A 27 0.46 8.17 -14.89
C THR A 27 -0.80 9.03 -14.71
N THR A 28 -0.65 10.16 -14.03
CA THR A 28 -1.70 11.20 -14.01
C THR A 28 -1.34 12.22 -15.07
N SER A 29 -2.31 12.63 -15.87
CA SER A 29 -2.12 13.71 -16.85
C SER A 29 -2.69 15.02 -16.30
N TRP A 30 -1.93 16.09 -16.42
CA TRP A 30 -2.35 17.46 -16.11
C TRP A 30 -2.30 18.29 -17.39
N HIS A 31 -3.46 18.77 -17.87
CA HIS A 31 -3.61 19.49 -19.15
C HIS A 31 -2.89 18.83 -20.34
N GLY A 32 -3.00 17.50 -20.46
CA GLY A 32 -2.39 16.73 -21.55
C GLY A 32 -0.90 16.43 -21.39
N LYS A 33 -0.25 16.91 -20.32
CA LYS A 33 1.13 16.55 -19.97
C LYS A 33 1.17 15.52 -18.85
N THR A 34 2.11 14.59 -18.94
CA THR A 34 2.30 13.54 -17.93
C THR A 34 2.94 14.12 -16.67
N VAL A 35 2.39 13.85 -15.48
CA VAL A 35 3.05 14.19 -14.21
C VAL A 35 4.27 13.28 -14.02
N SER A 36 5.41 13.88 -13.73
CA SER A 36 6.68 13.18 -13.56
C SER A 36 6.83 12.61 -12.16
N ASN A 37 7.56 11.51 -12.07
CA ASN A 37 7.89 10.82 -10.83
C ASN A 37 9.39 10.85 -10.55
N ILE A 38 9.75 10.52 -9.31
CA ILE A 38 11.12 10.17 -8.96
C ILE A 38 11.64 9.06 -9.89
N ASP A 39 12.94 9.10 -10.19
CA ASP A 39 13.64 8.28 -11.18
C ASP A 39 13.33 8.55 -12.66
N ASP A 40 12.37 9.42 -12.98
CA ASP A 40 12.16 9.84 -14.36
C ASP A 40 13.39 10.51 -14.95
N LYS A 41 13.58 10.30 -16.25
CA LYS A 41 14.77 10.74 -16.97
C LYS A 41 14.71 12.22 -17.27
N ILE A 42 15.88 12.87 -17.24
CA ILE A 42 16.08 14.25 -17.66
C ILE A 42 17.22 14.28 -18.65
N ASP A 43 16.97 14.82 -19.84
CA ASP A 43 18.04 15.08 -20.81
C ASP A 43 18.71 16.41 -20.44
N CYS A 44 19.95 16.35 -19.97
CA CYS A 44 20.67 17.52 -19.48
C CYS A 44 21.65 18.06 -20.55
N PRO A 45 21.37 19.22 -21.18
CA PRO A 45 22.23 19.78 -22.21
C PRO A 45 23.54 20.33 -21.63
N ALA A 46 23.56 20.75 -20.36
CA ALA A 46 24.73 21.36 -19.73
C ALA A 46 25.90 20.38 -19.55
N CYS A 47 25.63 19.10 -19.31
CA CYS A 47 26.66 18.06 -19.17
C CYS A 47 26.54 16.93 -20.19
N ASN A 48 25.63 17.08 -21.17
CA ASN A 48 25.36 16.11 -22.23
C ASN A 48 25.15 14.68 -21.71
N SER A 49 24.33 14.53 -20.68
CA SER A 49 24.02 13.24 -20.08
C SER A 49 22.55 13.14 -19.71
N VAL A 50 22.06 11.91 -19.59
CA VAL A 50 20.72 11.63 -19.04
C VAL A 50 20.85 11.54 -17.52
N GLY A 51 20.21 12.46 -16.82
CA GLY A 51 20.05 12.42 -15.38
C GLY A 51 18.75 11.74 -14.95
N LYS A 52 18.60 11.55 -13.64
CA LYS A 52 17.36 11.07 -13.02
C LYS A 52 16.86 12.05 -11.96
N ILE A 53 15.55 12.09 -11.76
CA ILE A 53 14.95 12.88 -10.68
C ILE A 53 15.22 12.21 -9.33
N GLN A 54 15.77 12.96 -8.38
CA GLN A 54 15.94 12.57 -6.98
C GLN A 54 15.13 13.50 -6.07
N PRO A 55 14.34 12.98 -5.12
CA PRO A 55 13.55 13.79 -4.21
C PRO A 55 14.45 14.52 -3.23
N VAL A 56 14.18 15.81 -3.00
CA VAL A 56 14.77 16.62 -1.93
C VAL A 56 13.68 17.46 -1.26
N GLY A 57 13.80 17.71 0.04
CA GLY A 57 12.86 18.55 0.80
C GLY A 57 11.51 17.89 1.10
N ASP A 58 10.71 18.60 1.89
CA ASP A 58 9.45 18.11 2.44
C ASP A 58 8.42 17.79 1.37
N ARG A 59 7.62 16.76 1.61
CA ARG A 59 6.55 16.29 0.71
C ARG A 59 5.44 15.65 1.54
N GLN A 60 4.20 15.72 1.06
CA GLN A 60 3.13 14.94 1.66
C GLN A 60 3.36 13.46 1.39
N SER A 61 2.93 12.61 2.33
CA SER A 61 2.94 11.16 2.18
C SER A 61 2.09 10.76 0.98
N PHE A 62 2.73 10.24 -0.07
CA PHE A 62 2.04 9.65 -1.20
C PHE A 62 1.72 8.17 -0.92
N GLY A 63 0.51 7.73 -1.31
CA GLY A 63 0.05 6.37 -1.07
C GLY A 63 0.92 5.28 -1.72
N ASN A 64 0.69 4.04 -1.28
CA ASN A 64 1.47 2.80 -1.47
C ASN A 64 1.78 2.33 -2.92
N ARG A 65 1.63 3.13 -3.98
CA ARG A 65 1.80 2.71 -5.38
C ARG A 65 3.23 2.79 -5.93
N GLY A 66 4.21 3.22 -5.15
CA GLY A 66 5.62 3.27 -5.59
C GLY A 66 5.96 4.38 -6.60
N PHE A 67 4.99 5.23 -6.94
CA PHE A 67 5.18 6.41 -7.79
C PHE A 67 5.16 7.64 -6.89
N ILE A 68 6.34 8.16 -6.58
CA ILE A 68 6.49 9.40 -5.82
C ILE A 68 6.55 10.53 -6.85
N PRO A 69 5.61 11.48 -6.87
CA PRO A 69 5.67 12.58 -7.82
C PRO A 69 6.88 13.47 -7.57
N ALA A 70 7.47 13.94 -8.66
CA ALA A 70 8.54 14.93 -8.67
C ALA A 70 7.97 16.32 -8.37
N LEU A 71 8.72 17.13 -7.61
CA LEU A 71 8.33 18.47 -7.18
C LEU A 71 9.38 19.52 -7.59
N ASN A 72 8.97 20.79 -7.66
CA ASN A 72 9.95 21.87 -7.81
C ASN A 72 11.02 21.79 -6.69
N ASP A 73 12.26 22.13 -7.05
CA ASP A 73 13.46 22.00 -6.21
C ASP A 73 13.99 20.58 -5.95
N ASP A 74 13.32 19.53 -6.45
CA ASP A 74 13.95 18.21 -6.55
C ASP A 74 15.15 18.26 -7.52
N LEU A 75 16.07 17.31 -7.40
CA LEU A 75 17.36 17.38 -8.09
C LEU A 75 17.39 16.51 -9.35
N CYS A 76 18.08 17.00 -10.37
CA CYS A 76 18.53 16.22 -11.51
C CYS A 76 19.92 15.63 -11.20
N ILE A 77 19.96 14.33 -10.92
CA ILE A 77 21.21 13.60 -10.72
C ILE A 77 21.80 13.25 -12.08
N CYS A 78 22.57 14.19 -12.61
CA CYS A 78 23.39 14.08 -13.82
C CYS A 78 24.86 14.37 -13.46
N LYS A 79 25.72 14.65 -14.45
CA LYS A 79 27.14 14.98 -14.22
C LYS A 79 27.41 16.42 -13.80
N CYS A 80 26.39 17.28 -13.69
CA CYS A 80 26.54 18.66 -13.25
C CYS A 80 26.85 18.73 -11.73
N SER A 81 27.70 19.68 -11.34
CA SER A 81 27.97 20.02 -9.94
C SER A 81 27.86 21.54 -9.74
N PRO A 82 26.97 22.05 -8.88
CA PRO A 82 25.99 21.28 -8.10
C PRO A 82 24.88 20.65 -9.00
N PRO A 83 24.18 19.62 -8.51
CA PRO A 83 23.04 19.04 -9.23
C PRO A 83 21.97 20.11 -9.55
N PRO A 84 21.50 20.21 -10.80
CA PRO A 84 20.48 21.18 -11.19
C PRO A 84 19.15 20.90 -10.49
N LYS A 85 18.39 21.95 -10.15
CA LYS A 85 17.07 21.84 -9.53
C LYS A 85 15.96 21.83 -10.57
N LEU A 86 14.85 21.13 -10.30
CA LEU A 86 13.66 21.14 -11.14
C LEU A 86 12.86 22.45 -10.98
N ILE A 87 12.38 22.96 -12.10
CA ILE A 87 11.58 24.19 -12.22
C ILE A 87 10.22 23.83 -12.80
N HIS A 88 9.17 24.01 -11.99
CA HIS A 88 7.77 23.92 -12.41
C HIS A 88 7.43 24.93 -13.53
N SER A 89 6.71 24.48 -14.57
CA SER A 89 6.11 25.39 -15.57
C SER A 89 4.70 25.87 -15.23
N GLN A 90 4.10 25.30 -14.17
CA GLN A 90 2.71 25.54 -13.78
C GLN A 90 2.58 25.79 -12.28
N THR A 91 1.63 26.62 -11.86
CA THR A 91 1.44 27.03 -10.46
C THR A 91 0.08 26.65 -9.85
N VAL A 92 -0.70 25.81 -10.53
CA VAL A 92 -2.08 25.45 -10.13
C VAL A 92 -2.12 24.10 -9.42
N PHE A 93 -1.27 23.17 -9.84
CA PHE A 93 -1.17 21.83 -9.27
C PHE A 93 0.03 21.73 -8.32
N TYR A 94 -0.26 21.74 -7.02
CA TYR A 94 0.72 21.74 -5.96
C TYR A 94 0.23 21.00 -4.73
N GLN A 95 1.16 20.70 -3.83
CA GLN A 95 0.86 20.28 -2.47
C GLN A 95 1.26 21.35 -1.46
N ASN A 96 0.51 21.42 -0.36
CA ASN A 96 0.88 22.22 0.79
C ASN A 96 1.73 21.34 1.72
N VAL A 97 3.00 21.71 1.90
CA VAL A 97 3.87 21.06 2.88
C VAL A 97 3.99 21.96 4.10
N SER A 98 3.89 21.38 5.29
CA SER A 98 4.09 22.10 6.55
C SER A 98 5.53 22.55 6.63
N ASP A 99 5.77 23.82 6.94
CA ASP A 99 7.11 24.32 7.23
C ASP A 99 7.51 23.83 8.62
N ASN A 100 7.99 22.59 8.74
CA ASN A 100 8.74 22.19 9.93
C ASN A 100 10.17 22.75 9.79
N VAL A 101 10.25 24.07 9.91
CA VAL A 101 11.47 24.69 10.39
C VAL A 101 11.62 24.22 11.83
N SER A 102 12.43 23.19 12.05
CA SER A 102 13.09 22.98 13.34
C SER A 102 14.10 24.11 13.55
N THR A 103 13.62 25.33 13.73
CA THR A 103 14.36 26.39 14.40
C THR A 103 14.08 26.19 15.87
N ALA A 104 15.12 25.81 16.61
CA ALA A 104 15.20 26.10 18.02
C ALA A 104 14.75 27.56 18.22
N SER A 105 13.58 27.74 18.82
CA SER A 105 13.10 29.07 19.17
C SER A 105 13.80 29.47 20.46
N SER A 106 14.82 30.29 20.28
CA SER A 106 15.37 31.17 21.28
C SER A 106 14.26 32.06 21.83
N ILE A 107 13.99 31.99 23.13
CA ILE A 107 13.52 33.14 23.89
C ILE A 107 14.76 33.75 24.53
N SER A 108 15.06 34.99 24.14
CA SER A 108 16.08 35.83 24.74
C SER A 108 15.65 36.32 26.11
N SER A 109 16.57 36.25 27.07
CA SER A 109 16.71 37.26 28.12
C SER A 109 18.18 37.29 28.56
N GLU A 110 18.91 38.22 27.94
CA GLU A 110 19.92 39.12 28.50
C GLU A 110 21.13 38.66 29.36
N HIS A 111 22.25 39.34 29.04
CA HIS A 111 23.45 39.66 29.83
C HIS A 111 24.63 38.65 29.92
N GLY A 112 25.79 39.08 29.40
CA GLY A 112 27.09 38.82 30.05
C GLY A 112 28.20 38.12 29.24
N ALA A 113 29.04 38.93 28.56
CA ALA A 113 30.50 38.81 28.42
C ALA A 113 31.22 37.52 27.95
N SER A 114 31.97 37.72 26.85
CA SER A 114 33.32 37.19 26.54
C SER A 114 33.57 35.68 26.50
N SER A 115 34.01 35.18 25.34
CA SER A 115 35.43 34.86 25.08
C SER A 115 35.57 33.99 23.83
N GLN A 116 36.54 34.36 22.99
CA GLN A 116 37.05 33.57 21.87
C GLN A 116 37.46 32.17 22.35
N ASN A 117 37.20 31.12 21.55
CA ASN A 117 38.17 30.04 21.34
C ASN A 117 37.75 29.04 20.24
N ASN A 118 38.56 29.05 19.17
CA ASN A 118 39.06 27.92 18.39
C ASN A 118 38.09 26.84 17.85
N PHE A 119 37.81 26.93 16.55
CA PHE A 119 37.50 25.79 15.69
C PHE A 119 38.68 24.80 15.69
N LYS A 120 38.52 23.70 16.44
CA LYS A 120 39.19 22.43 16.12
C LYS A 120 38.21 21.55 15.37
N ASN A 121 38.60 21.19 14.16
CA ASN A 121 38.03 20.09 13.38
C ASN A 121 37.93 18.84 14.26
N ASN A 122 36.71 18.36 14.52
CA ASN A 122 36.49 16.97 14.90
C ASN A 122 35.80 16.27 13.74
N LEU A 123 36.59 15.41 13.09
CA LEU A 123 36.13 14.26 12.33
C LEU A 123 34.99 13.60 13.11
N VAL A 124 33.84 13.44 12.46
CA VAL A 124 32.70 12.74 13.07
C VAL A 124 33.08 11.27 13.17
N ASP A 125 33.10 10.78 14.41
CA ASP A 125 33.19 9.38 14.79
C ASP A 125 32.24 8.52 13.94
N ASP A 126 32.80 7.50 13.28
CA ASP A 126 32.09 6.33 12.79
C ASP A 126 31.46 5.61 14.00
N LYS A 127 30.22 5.98 14.37
CA LYS A 127 29.40 5.10 15.19
C LYS A 127 29.11 3.84 14.38
N LYS A 128 29.96 2.84 14.56
CA LYS A 128 29.78 1.48 14.05
C LYS A 128 28.38 1.02 14.45
N GLN A 129 27.48 0.97 13.47
CA GLN A 129 26.10 0.53 13.68
C GLN A 129 26.15 -0.89 14.26
N GLU A 130 25.53 -1.07 15.43
CA GLU A 130 25.55 -2.36 16.10
C GLU A 130 24.82 -3.40 15.26
N LEU A 131 25.46 -4.53 14.97
CA LEU A 131 24.84 -5.63 14.25
C LEU A 131 23.76 -6.26 15.13
N LEU A 132 22.51 -6.26 14.66
CA LEU A 132 21.38 -6.88 15.36
C LEU A 132 20.98 -8.18 14.66
N ASN A 133 20.85 -9.25 15.43
CA ASN A 133 20.28 -10.51 14.97
C ASN A 133 18.85 -10.32 14.49
N GLY A 134 18.47 -11.06 13.44
CA GLY A 134 17.11 -11.09 12.94
C GLY A 134 17.04 -11.08 11.41
N TYR A 135 15.81 -10.95 10.93
CA TYR A 135 15.45 -10.95 9.52
C TYR A 135 14.95 -9.57 9.11
N TYR A 136 15.47 -9.07 7.99
CA TYR A 136 15.26 -7.70 7.54
C TYR A 136 14.42 -7.69 6.27
N TYR A 137 13.36 -6.91 6.29
CA TYR A 137 12.46 -6.74 5.15
C TYR A 137 12.27 -5.28 4.81
N ASN A 138 12.19 -5.00 3.52
CA ASN A 138 11.88 -3.68 3.02
C ASN A 138 10.43 -3.30 3.34
N ILE A 139 10.20 -2.23 4.09
CA ILE A 139 8.85 -1.81 4.50
C ILE A 139 7.98 -1.39 3.31
N GLU A 140 8.60 -0.86 2.25
CA GLU A 140 7.88 -0.35 1.09
C GLU A 140 7.70 -1.38 -0.02
N THR A 141 8.48 -2.45 -0.03
CA THR A 141 8.39 -3.44 -1.11
C THR A 141 8.17 -4.87 -0.63
N GLY A 142 8.24 -5.14 0.66
CA GLY A 142 8.18 -6.48 1.25
C GLY A 142 9.30 -7.42 0.77
N LEU A 143 10.35 -6.87 0.15
CA LEU A 143 11.54 -7.62 -0.24
C LEU A 143 12.27 -8.10 1.02
N PHE A 144 12.75 -9.33 1.00
CA PHE A 144 13.69 -9.81 2.01
C PHE A 144 15.08 -9.26 1.70
N GLU A 145 15.60 -8.42 2.59
CA GLU A 145 16.88 -7.72 2.41
C GLU A 145 18.06 -8.55 2.93
N GLY A 146 17.84 -9.34 3.98
CA GLY A 146 18.86 -10.24 4.53
C GLY A 146 18.59 -10.72 5.95
N LYS A 147 19.51 -11.52 6.48
CA LYS A 147 19.50 -12.06 7.83
C LYS A 147 20.85 -11.84 8.50
N ILE A 148 20.83 -11.45 9.77
CA ILE A 148 22.01 -11.44 10.64
C ILE A 148 21.81 -12.49 11.75
N SER A 149 22.82 -13.33 11.99
CA SER A 149 22.81 -14.35 13.04
C SER A 149 23.97 -14.24 14.06
N THR A 150 24.89 -13.31 13.82
CA THR A 150 26.13 -13.10 14.60
C THR A 150 26.12 -11.79 15.41
N GLY A 151 25.01 -11.06 15.40
CA GLY A 151 24.81 -9.80 16.12
C GLY A 151 24.23 -9.99 17.53
N LYS A 152 23.68 -8.90 18.09
CA LYS A 152 22.95 -8.89 19.37
C LYS A 152 21.45 -9.10 19.18
N GLY A 153 20.75 -9.58 20.21
CA GLY A 153 19.30 -9.79 20.16
C GLY A 153 18.90 -11.19 19.68
N ASN A 154 17.61 -11.38 19.40
CA ASN A 154 17.08 -12.70 19.06
C ASN A 154 17.17 -12.96 17.55
N GLN A 155 17.58 -14.16 17.15
CA GLN A 155 17.65 -14.54 15.73
C GLN A 155 16.29 -14.60 15.03
N GLU A 156 15.20 -14.72 15.78
CA GLU A 156 13.81 -14.69 15.28
C GLU A 156 13.21 -13.27 15.24
N ASP A 157 13.97 -12.23 15.57
CA ASP A 157 13.48 -10.87 15.46
C ASP A 157 13.23 -10.49 13.99
N VAL A 158 12.18 -9.71 13.75
CA VAL A 158 11.85 -9.17 12.42
C VAL A 158 12.08 -7.66 12.43
N TYR A 159 12.72 -7.14 11.39
CA TYR A 159 12.97 -5.72 11.21
C TYR A 159 12.37 -5.22 9.90
N ALA A 160 11.64 -4.11 9.97
CA ALA A 160 11.28 -3.29 8.84
C ALA A 160 12.43 -2.32 8.55
N CYS A 161 12.83 -2.18 7.29
CA CYS A 161 13.90 -1.27 6.88
C CYS A 161 13.61 -0.63 5.52
N ASN A 162 14.40 0.37 5.13
CA ASN A 162 14.30 1.09 3.86
C ASN A 162 15.30 0.59 2.81
N GLY A 163 15.66 -0.70 2.89
CA GLY A 163 16.66 -1.33 2.04
C GLY A 163 17.96 -1.61 2.77
N LYS A 164 18.99 -2.01 2.01
CA LYS A 164 20.33 -2.29 2.52
C LYS A 164 21.41 -1.49 1.80
N LYS A 165 22.46 -1.11 2.53
CA LYS A 165 23.70 -0.54 1.98
C LYS A 165 24.74 -1.63 1.70
N SER A 166 24.74 -2.68 2.51
CA SER A 166 25.57 -3.88 2.36
C SER A 166 24.84 -5.07 2.98
N ASP A 167 25.39 -6.29 2.88
CA ASP A 167 24.75 -7.49 3.43
C ASP A 167 24.63 -7.51 4.97
N ILE A 168 25.29 -6.56 5.64
CA ILE A 168 25.29 -6.44 7.10
C ILE A 168 24.82 -5.05 7.59
N GLU A 169 24.48 -4.14 6.68
CA GLU A 169 24.07 -2.77 7.01
C GLU A 169 22.74 -2.43 6.34
N PHE A 170 21.69 -2.29 7.16
CA PHE A 170 20.33 -1.98 6.73
C PHE A 170 19.96 -0.52 7.03
N ILE A 171 19.16 0.08 6.16
CA ILE A 171 18.76 1.49 6.24
C ILE A 171 17.58 1.61 7.21
N SER A 172 17.77 2.35 8.30
CA SER A 172 16.74 2.67 9.31
C SER A 172 15.94 1.45 9.81
N PRO A 173 16.60 0.36 10.28
CA PRO A 173 15.88 -0.83 10.73
C PRO A 173 15.07 -0.52 11.99
N GLN A 174 13.82 -0.96 12.01
CA GLN A 174 12.91 -0.86 13.14
C GLN A 174 12.33 -2.23 13.44
N LYS A 175 12.39 -2.64 14.70
CA LYS A 175 11.93 -3.95 15.14
C LYS A 175 10.40 -4.04 15.09
N ALA A 176 9.87 -5.04 14.39
CA ALA A 176 8.46 -5.37 14.37
C ALA A 176 8.11 -6.27 15.56
N ASN A 177 6.92 -6.10 16.14
CA ASN A 177 6.48 -6.89 17.31
C ASN A 177 5.92 -8.27 16.91
N ILE A 178 6.75 -9.09 16.25
CA ILE A 178 6.42 -10.44 15.80
C ILE A 178 7.71 -11.26 15.61
N THR A 179 7.63 -12.58 15.82
CA THR A 179 8.73 -13.49 15.47
C THR A 179 8.71 -13.83 13.98
N HIS A 180 9.88 -14.13 13.41
CA HIS A 180 10.03 -14.41 11.99
C HIS A 180 9.15 -15.56 11.51
N LYS A 181 9.11 -16.68 12.23
CA LYS A 181 8.19 -17.78 11.92
C LYS A 181 6.72 -17.33 11.82
N LYS A 182 6.22 -16.59 12.82
CA LYS A 182 4.83 -16.11 12.83
C LYS A 182 4.58 -15.12 11.69
N PHE A 183 5.55 -14.27 11.39
CA PHE A 183 5.48 -13.31 10.29
C PHE A 183 5.32 -14.04 8.96
N GLN A 184 6.16 -15.05 8.69
CA GLN A 184 6.09 -15.87 7.49
C GLN A 184 4.76 -16.62 7.35
N GLU A 185 4.22 -17.18 8.44
CA GLU A 185 2.92 -17.86 8.46
C GLU A 185 1.76 -16.88 8.16
N CYS A 186 1.77 -15.68 8.74
CA CYS A 186 0.79 -14.63 8.42
C CYS A 186 0.85 -14.26 6.93
N CYS A 187 2.06 -14.06 6.40
CA CYS A 187 2.27 -13.71 5.00
C CYS A 187 1.77 -14.81 4.06
N LYS A 188 1.94 -16.08 4.42
CA LYS A 188 1.44 -17.21 3.67
C LYS A 188 -0.08 -17.18 3.54
N VAL A 189 -0.78 -16.96 4.66
CA VAL A 189 -2.24 -16.91 4.68
C VAL A 189 -2.76 -15.69 3.92
N VAL A 190 -2.20 -14.49 4.14
CA VAL A 190 -2.59 -13.29 3.39
C VAL A 190 -2.39 -13.48 1.87
N SER A 191 -1.27 -14.10 1.47
CA SER A 191 -1.01 -14.43 0.07
C SER A 191 -2.02 -15.44 -0.49
N HIS A 192 -2.50 -16.38 0.33
CA HIS A 192 -3.54 -17.32 -0.08
C HIS A 192 -4.91 -16.64 -0.26
N GLU A 193 -5.30 -15.80 0.69
CA GLU A 193 -6.61 -15.13 0.74
C GLU A 193 -6.78 -14.01 -0.30
N SER A 194 -5.68 -13.49 -0.86
CA SER A 194 -5.74 -12.45 -1.88
C SER A 194 -6.08 -13.04 -3.24
N GLY A 195 -6.96 -12.42 -4.01
CA GLY A 195 -7.27 -12.87 -5.38
C GLY A 195 -6.11 -12.64 -6.34
N THR A 196 -5.48 -11.47 -6.25
CA THR A 196 -4.44 -11.02 -7.19
C THR A 196 -3.16 -10.55 -6.49
N ALA A 197 -2.07 -10.43 -7.25
CA ALA A 197 -0.80 -9.86 -6.81
C ALA A 197 -0.83 -8.31 -6.78
N THR A 198 -1.84 -7.73 -6.12
CA THR A 198 -2.07 -6.27 -6.09
C THR A 198 -2.17 -5.73 -4.66
N ILE A 199 -2.50 -4.44 -4.51
CA ILE A 199 -2.65 -3.76 -3.21
C ILE A 199 -3.66 -4.45 -2.28
N GLU A 200 -4.52 -5.32 -2.81
CA GLU A 200 -5.41 -6.23 -2.07
C GLU A 200 -4.72 -6.96 -0.92
N CYS A 201 -3.50 -7.45 -1.12
CA CYS A 201 -2.76 -8.18 -0.08
C CYS A 201 -2.57 -7.33 1.18
N ILE A 202 -2.32 -6.03 1.00
CA ILE A 202 -2.15 -5.09 2.11
C ILE A 202 -3.49 -4.85 2.81
N TYR A 203 -4.55 -4.64 2.04
CA TYR A 203 -5.88 -4.38 2.59
C TYR A 203 -6.41 -5.60 3.36
N ILE A 204 -6.16 -6.82 2.87
CA ILE A 204 -6.53 -8.06 3.56
C ILE A 204 -5.78 -8.20 4.89
N ALA A 205 -4.47 -7.91 4.93
CA ALA A 205 -3.71 -7.94 6.18
C ALA A 205 -4.29 -6.99 7.24
N PHE A 206 -4.61 -5.75 6.85
CA PHE A 206 -5.22 -4.77 7.76
C PHE A 206 -6.64 -5.16 8.17
N THR A 207 -7.45 -5.65 7.23
CA THR A 207 -8.84 -6.08 7.49
C THR A 207 -8.88 -7.25 8.47
N ALA A 208 -8.01 -8.25 8.28
CA ALA A 208 -7.86 -9.36 9.21
C ALA A 208 -7.41 -8.88 10.59
N ASN A 209 -6.45 -7.94 10.66
CA ASN A 209 -6.00 -7.38 11.93
C ASN A 209 -7.11 -6.59 12.66
N ASN A 210 -7.94 -5.86 11.92
CA ASN A 210 -9.09 -5.17 12.49
C ASN A 210 -10.10 -6.17 13.09
N TYR A 211 -10.37 -7.27 12.38
CA TYR A 211 -11.24 -8.33 12.91
C TYR A 211 -10.61 -9.04 14.11
N ALA A 212 -9.29 -9.26 14.10
CA ALA A 212 -8.57 -9.83 15.24
C ALA A 212 -8.74 -8.96 16.49
N LYS A 213 -8.56 -7.64 16.35
CA LYS A 213 -8.80 -6.67 17.43
C LYS A 213 -10.25 -6.69 17.92
N GLU A 214 -11.22 -6.71 17.00
CA GLU A 214 -12.65 -6.76 17.33
C GLU A 214 -13.01 -8.03 18.13
N THR A 215 -12.38 -9.15 17.80
CA THR A 215 -12.56 -10.45 18.46
C THR A 215 -11.59 -10.70 19.62
N LYS A 216 -10.81 -9.68 20.02
CA LYS A 216 -9.85 -9.71 21.14
C LYS A 216 -8.78 -10.82 21.01
N THR A 217 -8.31 -11.06 19.79
CA THR A 217 -7.18 -11.95 19.46
C THR A 217 -6.08 -11.18 18.73
N ASP A 218 -4.93 -11.80 18.50
CA ASP A 218 -3.87 -11.25 17.66
C ASP A 218 -3.99 -11.75 16.20
N LEU A 219 -3.39 -11.00 15.27
CA LEU A 219 -3.47 -11.31 13.84
C LEU A 219 -2.99 -12.73 13.51
N HIS A 220 -1.88 -13.18 14.12
CA HIS A 220 -1.34 -14.51 13.84
C HIS A 220 -2.31 -15.59 14.32
N SER A 221 -2.79 -15.50 15.56
CA SER A 221 -3.78 -16.44 16.12
C SER A 221 -5.05 -16.49 15.27
N LEU A 222 -5.55 -15.34 14.80
CA LEU A 222 -6.71 -15.29 13.89
C LEU A 222 -6.41 -16.00 12.56
N LEU A 223 -5.32 -15.65 11.87
CA LEU A 223 -5.01 -16.22 10.56
C LEU A 223 -4.74 -17.74 10.63
N MET A 224 -4.27 -18.24 11.77
CA MET A 224 -4.07 -19.68 11.98
C MET A 224 -5.38 -20.43 12.29
N SER A 225 -6.45 -19.73 12.66
CA SER A 225 -7.78 -20.32 12.91
C SER A 225 -8.57 -20.62 11.63
N GLU A 226 -9.81 -21.10 11.76
CA GLU A 226 -10.73 -21.35 10.64
C GLU A 226 -11.23 -20.07 9.94
N TYR A 227 -10.76 -18.89 10.37
CA TYR A 227 -11.03 -17.62 9.70
C TYR A 227 -10.60 -17.60 8.22
N SER A 228 -9.48 -18.25 7.92
CA SER A 228 -8.99 -18.45 6.55
C SER A 228 -9.48 -19.78 5.99
N THR A 229 -9.82 -19.78 4.71
CA THR A 229 -10.23 -20.98 3.96
C THR A 229 -9.06 -21.94 3.69
N MET A 230 -7.83 -21.48 3.95
CA MET A 230 -6.61 -22.25 3.80
C MET A 230 -6.58 -23.43 4.79
N PRO A 231 -6.39 -24.68 4.32
CA PRO A 231 -6.31 -25.85 5.20
C PRO A 231 -5.16 -25.73 6.22
N LYS A 232 -5.42 -26.13 7.47
CA LYS A 232 -4.52 -25.91 8.61
C LYS A 232 -3.10 -26.46 8.35
N GLU A 233 -3.00 -27.64 7.75
CA GLU A 233 -1.76 -28.33 7.40
C GLU A 233 -0.92 -27.59 6.34
N THR A 234 -1.53 -26.68 5.59
CA THR A 234 -0.84 -25.90 4.55
C THR A 234 -0.34 -24.54 5.03
N LYS A 235 -0.75 -24.10 6.23
CA LYS A 235 -0.38 -22.81 6.85
C LYS A 235 1.06 -22.82 7.37
N THR A 236 2.00 -23.09 6.47
CA THR A 236 3.42 -23.17 6.76
C THR A 236 4.12 -21.84 6.51
N PRO A 237 5.31 -21.61 7.10
CA PRO A 237 6.07 -20.39 6.86
C PRO A 237 6.34 -20.16 5.37
N LEU A 238 6.02 -18.96 4.89
CA LEU A 238 6.38 -18.50 3.55
C LEU A 238 7.92 -18.35 3.44
N PRO A 239 8.60 -18.97 2.45
CA PRO A 239 10.05 -18.84 2.28
C PRO A 239 10.51 -17.37 2.17
N ASP A 240 11.71 -17.03 2.63
CA ASP A 240 12.24 -15.65 2.57
C ASP A 240 12.61 -15.22 1.14
N THR A 241 13.31 -16.12 0.45
CA THR A 241 13.79 -15.95 -0.91
C THR A 241 13.01 -16.85 -1.86
N ILE A 242 12.97 -16.45 -3.14
CA ILE A 242 12.52 -17.26 -4.28
C ILE A 242 11.02 -17.49 -4.39
N VAL A 243 10.44 -16.77 -5.34
CA VAL A 243 9.62 -17.28 -6.47
C VAL A 243 9.82 -16.28 -7.62
N SER A 244 9.50 -16.63 -8.87
CA SER A 244 9.49 -15.67 -9.98
C SER A 244 8.05 -15.36 -10.41
N GLY A 245 7.83 -14.21 -11.04
CA GLY A 245 6.53 -13.82 -11.59
C GLY A 245 5.51 -13.39 -10.51
N ASP A 246 4.22 -13.59 -10.80
CA ASP A 246 3.12 -13.07 -9.94
C ASP A 246 3.13 -13.62 -8.52
N ILE A 247 3.62 -14.85 -8.32
CA ILE A 247 3.73 -15.44 -6.98
C ILE A 247 4.72 -14.65 -6.13
N GLU A 248 5.83 -14.19 -6.73
CA GLU A 248 6.80 -13.32 -6.06
C GLU A 248 6.17 -12.01 -5.62
N GLN A 249 5.46 -11.36 -6.55
CA GLN A 249 4.84 -10.06 -6.31
C GLN A 249 3.77 -10.16 -5.21
N LYS A 250 2.95 -11.20 -5.23
CA LYS A 250 1.92 -11.45 -4.21
C LYS A 250 2.54 -11.69 -2.84
N ASN A 251 3.61 -12.48 -2.77
CA ASN A 251 4.34 -12.74 -1.54
C ASN A 251 4.98 -11.46 -0.98
N ARG A 252 5.59 -10.63 -1.83
CA ARG A 252 6.14 -9.33 -1.46
C ARG A 252 5.05 -8.39 -0.92
N LEU A 253 3.92 -8.28 -1.59
CA LEU A 253 2.81 -7.44 -1.15
C LEU A 253 2.17 -7.96 0.15
N SER A 254 2.10 -9.27 0.34
CA SER A 254 1.64 -9.89 1.58
C SER A 254 2.59 -9.57 2.74
N ARG A 255 3.91 -9.70 2.52
CA ARG A 255 4.93 -9.26 3.49
C ARG A 255 4.81 -7.79 3.82
N LYS A 256 4.67 -6.92 2.81
CA LYS A 256 4.44 -5.48 3.01
C LYS A 256 3.22 -5.23 3.88
N GLY A 257 2.09 -5.89 3.62
CA GLY A 257 0.86 -5.75 4.39
C GLY A 257 1.02 -6.15 5.85
N VAL A 258 1.49 -7.37 6.09
CA VAL A 258 1.71 -7.90 7.45
C VAL A 258 2.73 -7.05 8.21
N LEU A 259 3.82 -6.66 7.57
CA LEU A 259 4.86 -5.84 8.20
C LEU A 259 4.31 -4.46 8.60
N LYS A 260 3.55 -3.79 7.71
CA LYS A 260 2.91 -2.50 8.02
C LYS A 260 1.92 -2.59 9.18
N VAL A 261 1.19 -3.71 9.31
CA VAL A 261 0.34 -3.97 10.48
C VAL A 261 1.16 -4.00 11.77
N TYR A 262 2.23 -4.79 11.82
CA TYR A 262 3.06 -4.93 13.04
C TYR A 262 3.92 -3.71 13.35
N MET A 263 4.15 -2.85 12.36
CA MET A 263 4.80 -1.55 12.51
C MET A 263 3.82 -0.43 12.90
N GLY A 264 2.52 -0.71 13.02
CA GLY A 264 1.52 0.27 13.45
C GLY A 264 1.22 1.37 12.43
N HIS A 265 1.38 1.09 11.13
CA HIS A 265 0.98 2.03 10.09
C HIS A 265 -0.53 2.28 10.09
N GLU A 266 -0.93 3.39 9.49
CA GLU A 266 -2.33 3.75 9.28
C GLU A 266 -3.10 2.67 8.50
N ASP A 267 -4.32 2.39 8.94
CA ASP A 267 -5.22 1.42 8.32
C ASP A 267 -5.85 1.99 7.03
N PRO A 268 -5.51 1.45 5.84
CA PRO A 268 -6.08 1.92 4.59
C PRO A 268 -7.51 1.44 4.34
N THR A 269 -8.05 0.58 5.21
CA THR A 269 -9.33 -0.10 5.01
C THR A 269 -10.51 0.63 5.64
N ASN A 270 -10.24 1.76 6.31
CA ASN A 270 -11.24 2.53 7.05
C ASN A 270 -11.99 1.65 8.06
N GLY A 271 -11.25 0.82 8.81
CA GLY A 271 -11.78 -0.04 9.87
C GLY A 271 -12.57 -1.25 9.37
N ALA A 272 -12.44 -1.65 8.10
CA ALA A 272 -13.09 -2.84 7.58
C ALA A 272 -12.65 -4.09 8.36
N THR A 273 -13.53 -5.08 8.47
CA THR A 273 -13.30 -6.36 9.16
C THR A 273 -13.63 -7.59 8.32
N HIS A 274 -14.23 -7.40 7.15
CA HIS A 274 -14.56 -8.47 6.21
C HIS A 274 -14.25 -8.01 4.79
N TRP A 275 -14.12 -8.95 3.85
CA TRP A 275 -13.99 -8.66 2.42
C TRP A 275 -14.74 -9.70 1.60
N ASP A 276 -15.04 -9.35 0.34
CA ASP A 276 -15.49 -10.32 -0.67
C ASP A 276 -14.83 -10.01 -2.02
N GLY A 277 -14.60 -11.05 -2.81
CA GLY A 277 -14.03 -10.96 -4.15
C GLY A 277 -15.11 -10.77 -5.21
N THR A 278 -14.78 -11.10 -6.47
CA THR A 278 -15.69 -10.94 -7.63
C THR A 278 -16.99 -11.75 -7.50
N ASP A 279 -17.02 -12.80 -6.69
CA ASP A 279 -18.18 -13.64 -6.45
C ASP A 279 -19.37 -12.86 -5.87
N PHE A 280 -19.14 -11.84 -5.05
CA PHE A 280 -20.22 -10.98 -4.55
C PHE A 280 -20.96 -10.26 -5.69
N LEU A 281 -20.24 -9.67 -6.64
CA LEU A 281 -20.82 -9.04 -7.84
C LEU A 281 -21.47 -10.04 -8.78
N ALA A 282 -20.87 -11.23 -8.94
CA ALA A 282 -21.31 -12.22 -9.92
C ALA A 282 -22.52 -13.04 -9.44
N TRP A 283 -22.56 -13.44 -8.17
CA TRP A 283 -23.59 -14.33 -7.66
C TRP A 283 -24.85 -13.56 -7.28
N GLY A 284 -24.73 -12.41 -6.61
CA GLY A 284 -25.87 -11.65 -6.10
C GLY A 284 -26.85 -12.55 -5.34
N LEU A 285 -28.08 -12.69 -5.85
CA LEU A 285 -29.14 -13.52 -5.25
C LEU A 285 -29.15 -14.98 -5.72
N LYS A 286 -28.24 -15.38 -6.62
CA LYS A 286 -28.20 -16.72 -7.23
C LYS A 286 -26.76 -17.24 -7.28
N SER A 287 -26.23 -17.66 -6.14
CA SER A 287 -24.92 -18.35 -6.04
C SER A 287 -24.96 -19.77 -6.63
N PRO A 288 -23.81 -20.44 -6.86
CA PRO A 288 -23.77 -21.82 -7.35
C PRO A 288 -24.33 -22.84 -6.36
N TYR A 289 -24.47 -22.49 -5.09
CA TYR A 289 -24.99 -23.37 -4.06
C TYR A 289 -26.52 -23.47 -4.11
N LYS A 290 -27.05 -24.67 -3.85
CA LYS A 290 -28.49 -24.94 -3.88
C LYS A 290 -29.06 -25.21 -2.49
N TYR A 291 -30.29 -24.79 -2.26
CA TYR A 291 -31.13 -25.29 -1.17
C TYR A 291 -31.56 -26.74 -1.46
N LYS A 292 -32.15 -27.42 -0.47
CA LYS A 292 -32.64 -28.81 -0.62
C LYS A 292 -33.73 -28.94 -1.69
N ASP A 293 -34.47 -27.86 -1.94
CA ASP A 293 -35.52 -27.78 -2.98
C ASP A 293 -34.96 -27.48 -4.39
N GLY A 294 -33.63 -27.41 -4.56
CA GLY A 294 -32.97 -27.17 -5.85
C GLY A 294 -32.87 -25.70 -6.26
N THR A 295 -33.43 -24.76 -5.49
CA THR A 295 -33.30 -23.32 -5.75
C THR A 295 -31.90 -22.80 -5.39
N ASN A 296 -31.39 -21.79 -6.12
CA ASN A 296 -30.08 -21.20 -5.82
C ASN A 296 -30.13 -20.40 -4.51
N LYS A 297 -29.12 -20.56 -3.67
CA LYS A 297 -28.92 -19.71 -2.49
C LYS A 297 -28.42 -18.33 -2.93
N PRO A 298 -28.84 -17.23 -2.29
CA PRO A 298 -28.15 -15.94 -2.42
C PRO A 298 -26.69 -16.03 -1.99
N HIS A 299 -25.84 -15.10 -2.39
CA HIS A 299 -24.49 -14.96 -1.84
C HIS A 299 -24.54 -14.80 -0.31
N ALA A 300 -23.49 -15.24 0.41
CA ALA A 300 -23.46 -15.31 1.88
C ALA A 300 -23.89 -14.00 2.56
N LYS A 301 -23.36 -12.87 2.11
CA LYS A 301 -23.72 -11.54 2.64
C LYS A 301 -25.21 -11.20 2.54
N PHE A 302 -25.91 -11.67 1.51
CA PHE A 302 -27.36 -11.49 1.38
C PHE A 302 -28.18 -12.40 2.31
N ARG A 303 -27.53 -13.31 3.05
CA ARG A 303 -28.17 -14.18 4.05
C ARG A 303 -27.76 -13.82 5.48
N GLU A 304 -26.51 -13.38 5.67
CA GLU A 304 -25.88 -13.16 6.98
C GLU A 304 -26.12 -11.77 7.57
N TYR A 305 -26.56 -10.81 6.75
CA TYR A 305 -26.81 -9.43 7.18
C TYR A 305 -28.22 -9.03 6.79
N ASN A 306 -28.88 -8.17 7.57
CA ASN A 306 -30.23 -7.70 7.27
C ASN A 306 -30.29 -6.65 6.17
N LYS A 307 -29.20 -5.90 6.01
CA LYS A 307 -29.08 -4.79 5.08
C LYS A 307 -27.65 -4.71 4.56
N ILE A 308 -27.51 -4.39 3.27
CA ILE A 308 -26.24 -4.14 2.61
C ILE A 308 -26.28 -2.72 2.03
N SER A 309 -25.24 -1.93 2.31
CA SER A 309 -25.09 -0.55 1.83
C SER A 309 -23.73 -0.37 1.16
N ILE A 310 -23.72 0.08 -0.09
CA ILE A 310 -22.49 0.36 -0.86
C ILE A 310 -22.58 1.78 -1.42
N PRO A 311 -21.69 2.70 -1.00
CA PRO A 311 -21.58 4.00 -1.62
C PRO A 311 -21.32 3.90 -3.13
N LYS A 312 -21.93 4.77 -3.94
CA LYS A 312 -21.80 4.72 -5.40
C LYS A 312 -20.35 4.63 -5.87
N THR A 313 -19.52 5.49 -5.30
CA THR A 313 -18.11 5.62 -5.66
C THR A 313 -17.35 4.33 -5.41
N ILE A 314 -17.60 3.66 -4.28
CA ILE A 314 -17.01 2.38 -3.94
C ILE A 314 -17.50 1.28 -4.88
N TYR A 315 -18.80 1.25 -5.18
CA TYR A 315 -19.35 0.28 -6.12
C TYR A 315 -18.75 0.45 -7.52
N ASP A 316 -18.70 1.68 -8.04
CA ASP A 316 -18.21 1.96 -9.38
C ASP A 316 -16.72 1.61 -9.50
N GLU A 317 -15.92 1.92 -8.47
CA GLU A 317 -14.50 1.54 -8.43
C GLU A 317 -14.31 0.02 -8.35
N TYR A 318 -15.10 -0.66 -7.50
CA TYR A 318 -15.06 -2.12 -7.35
C TYR A 318 -15.47 -2.83 -8.64
N LEU A 319 -16.57 -2.40 -9.27
CA LEU A 319 -17.01 -2.92 -10.56
C LEU A 319 -15.95 -2.66 -11.64
N SER A 320 -15.35 -1.47 -11.68
CA SER A 320 -14.27 -1.15 -12.62
C SER A 320 -13.06 -2.07 -12.41
N GLY A 321 -12.67 -2.31 -11.16
CA GLY A 321 -11.60 -3.24 -10.80
C GLY A 321 -11.89 -4.67 -11.25
N THR A 322 -13.09 -5.17 -10.99
CA THR A 322 -13.54 -6.48 -11.45
C THR A 322 -13.55 -6.59 -12.98
N LEU A 323 -14.01 -5.57 -13.70
CA LEU A 323 -14.06 -5.60 -15.17
C LEU A 323 -12.67 -5.49 -15.82
N LYS A 324 -11.66 -4.98 -15.11
CA LYS A 324 -10.25 -5.05 -15.58
C LYS A 324 -9.75 -6.49 -15.57
N GLU A 325 -10.07 -7.26 -14.53
CA GLU A 325 -9.72 -8.68 -14.42
C GLU A 325 -10.57 -9.55 -15.35
N TYR A 326 -11.86 -9.22 -15.49
CA TYR A 326 -12.82 -9.94 -16.31
C TYR A 326 -13.43 -9.05 -17.41
N PRO A 327 -12.68 -8.72 -18.49
CA PRO A 327 -13.12 -7.77 -19.53
C PRO A 327 -14.39 -8.17 -20.28
N LYS A 328 -14.74 -9.46 -20.27
CA LYS A 328 -15.97 -9.98 -20.89
C LYS A 328 -17.20 -9.82 -19.99
N ALA A 329 -17.06 -9.19 -18.83
CA ALA A 329 -18.10 -9.04 -17.82
C ALA A 329 -18.74 -10.38 -17.41
N ARG A 330 -17.94 -11.45 -17.39
CA ARG A 330 -18.38 -12.80 -17.04
C ARG A 330 -17.32 -13.56 -16.28
N VAL A 331 -17.77 -14.42 -15.37
CA VAL A 331 -16.91 -15.32 -14.59
C VAL A 331 -17.56 -16.70 -14.49
N LYS A 332 -16.75 -17.75 -14.36
CA LYS A 332 -17.21 -19.13 -14.29
C LYS A 332 -16.88 -19.71 -12.91
N TYR A 333 -17.90 -20.20 -12.20
CA TYR A 333 -17.76 -20.89 -10.92
C TYR A 333 -18.46 -22.24 -10.98
N SER A 334 -17.74 -23.31 -10.63
CA SER A 334 -18.28 -24.69 -10.58
C SER A 334 -19.04 -25.08 -11.86
N GLY A 335 -18.53 -24.69 -13.03
CA GLY A 335 -19.16 -24.97 -14.32
C GLY A 335 -20.23 -23.96 -14.77
N ILE A 336 -20.75 -23.12 -13.87
CA ILE A 336 -21.81 -22.14 -14.14
C ILE A 336 -21.19 -20.78 -14.50
N THR A 337 -21.69 -20.14 -15.56
CA THR A 337 -21.26 -18.80 -15.98
C THR A 337 -22.19 -17.75 -15.40
N TYR A 338 -21.62 -16.67 -14.86
CA TYR A 338 -22.33 -15.54 -14.28
C TYR A 338 -21.96 -14.26 -15.02
N ASP A 339 -22.95 -13.41 -15.28
CA ASP A 339 -22.72 -12.05 -15.75
C ASP A 339 -22.35 -11.13 -14.59
N ILE A 340 -21.50 -10.15 -14.87
CA ILE A 340 -21.04 -9.14 -13.91
C ILE A 340 -21.54 -7.76 -14.38
N PRO A 341 -22.26 -7.00 -13.53
CA PRO A 341 -22.77 -7.41 -12.22
C PRO A 341 -24.03 -8.29 -12.35
N ALA A 342 -24.40 -8.98 -11.27
CA ALA A 342 -25.66 -9.70 -11.17
C ALA A 342 -26.88 -8.74 -11.20
N GLU A 343 -28.06 -9.26 -11.57
CA GLU A 343 -29.30 -8.49 -11.74
C GLU A 343 -29.70 -7.63 -10.53
N VAL A 344 -29.38 -8.09 -9.31
CA VAL A 344 -29.69 -7.34 -8.08
C VAL A 344 -29.02 -5.96 -8.08
N PHE A 345 -27.83 -5.83 -8.66
CA PHE A 345 -27.11 -4.55 -8.75
C PHE A 345 -27.54 -3.70 -9.95
N LYS A 346 -28.24 -4.27 -10.93
CA LYS A 346 -28.79 -3.51 -12.08
C LYS A 346 -30.16 -2.92 -11.79
N ASN A 347 -30.88 -3.49 -10.81
CA ASN A 347 -32.22 -3.02 -10.45
C ASN A 347 -32.17 -1.64 -9.78
N LEU A 348 -32.65 -0.61 -10.47
CA LEU A 348 -32.67 0.78 -10.01
C LEU A 348 -33.40 0.99 -8.68
N LYS A 349 -34.34 0.10 -8.30
CA LYS A 349 -35.02 0.18 -6.99
C LYS A 349 -34.08 -0.06 -5.81
N ASN A 350 -32.95 -0.73 -6.04
CA ASN A 350 -31.93 -0.97 -5.04
C ASN A 350 -30.91 0.17 -4.97
N TRP A 351 -31.12 1.26 -5.71
CA TRP A 351 -30.24 2.43 -5.74
C TRP A 351 -30.99 3.66 -5.22
N VAL A 352 -30.64 4.08 -4.01
CA VAL A 352 -31.29 5.19 -3.31
C VAL A 352 -30.23 6.22 -2.94
N ASN A 353 -30.46 7.50 -3.31
CA ASN A 353 -29.51 8.59 -3.07
C ASN A 353 -28.09 8.25 -3.57
N ASN A 354 -28.01 7.66 -4.76
CA ASN A 354 -26.80 7.12 -5.39
C ASN A 354 -26.16 5.91 -4.71
N ASN A 355 -26.60 5.45 -3.54
CA ASN A 355 -26.03 4.28 -2.90
C ASN A 355 -26.79 3.01 -3.28
N PHE A 356 -26.08 1.89 -3.39
CA PHE A 356 -26.74 0.59 -3.41
C PHE A 356 -27.20 0.27 -2.00
N GLU A 357 -28.51 0.10 -1.81
CA GLU A 357 -29.15 -0.15 -0.54
C GLU A 357 -30.08 -1.35 -0.69
N TYR A 358 -29.78 -2.44 0.00
CA TYR A 358 -30.53 -3.69 -0.16
C TYR A 358 -30.94 -4.29 1.19
N ASN A 359 -32.24 -4.36 1.44
CA ASN A 359 -32.81 -5.10 2.57
C ASN A 359 -32.90 -6.58 2.19
N THR A 360 -32.21 -7.45 2.92
CA THR A 360 -32.07 -8.86 2.56
C THR A 360 -33.25 -9.72 2.98
N GLY A 361 -34.09 -9.22 3.89
CA GLY A 361 -35.12 -10.01 4.56
C GLY A 361 -34.56 -11.00 5.60
N SER A 362 -33.25 -10.98 5.86
CA SER A 362 -32.62 -11.77 6.90
C SER A 362 -33.05 -11.29 8.30
N LYS A 363 -33.28 -12.22 9.23
CA LYS A 363 -33.63 -11.94 10.63
C LYS A 363 -32.45 -11.48 11.49
N GLN A 364 -31.27 -11.33 10.89
CA GLN A 364 -30.07 -10.87 11.58
C GLN A 364 -30.22 -9.40 12.01
N THR A 365 -29.50 -8.98 13.04
CA THR A 365 -29.56 -7.59 13.52
C THR A 365 -28.53 -6.69 12.84
N LYS A 366 -27.42 -7.28 12.38
CA LYS A 366 -26.30 -6.54 11.79
C LYS A 366 -26.57 -6.17 10.34
N SER A 367 -26.17 -4.95 9.99
CA SER A 367 -26.06 -4.50 8.60
C SER A 367 -24.60 -4.55 8.13
N LEU A 368 -24.39 -4.48 6.82
CA LEU A 368 -23.08 -4.52 6.19
C LEU A 368 -22.86 -3.27 5.35
N VAL A 369 -21.79 -2.54 5.61
CA VAL A 369 -21.46 -1.29 4.91
C VAL A 369 -20.11 -1.40 4.25
N ALA A 370 -20.04 -1.11 2.95
CA ALA A 370 -18.78 -1.04 2.22
C ALA A 370 -17.96 0.17 2.67
N LYS A 371 -16.68 -0.05 2.96
CA LYS A 371 -15.76 0.97 3.49
C LYS A 371 -14.79 1.47 2.45
N VAL A 372 -14.21 0.55 1.67
CA VAL A 372 -13.27 0.82 0.58
C VAL A 372 -13.29 -0.35 -0.42
N THR A 373 -12.60 -0.17 -1.54
CA THR A 373 -12.25 -1.24 -2.46
C THR A 373 -10.76 -1.17 -2.80
N ALA A 374 -10.17 -2.32 -3.13
CA ALA A 374 -8.83 -2.43 -3.67
C ALA A 374 -8.82 -3.57 -4.68
N GLY A 375 -8.25 -3.33 -5.88
CA GLY A 375 -8.28 -4.32 -6.95
C GLY A 375 -9.72 -4.67 -7.36
N HIS A 376 -10.06 -5.95 -7.32
CA HIS A 376 -11.40 -6.50 -7.50
C HIS A 376 -11.98 -7.07 -6.20
N THR A 377 -11.62 -6.46 -5.07
CA THR A 377 -12.06 -6.82 -3.73
C THR A 377 -12.76 -5.64 -3.06
N ILE A 378 -13.88 -5.91 -2.41
CA ILE A 378 -14.63 -4.93 -1.62
C ILE A 378 -14.48 -5.25 -0.14
N PHE A 379 -14.30 -4.22 0.69
CA PHE A 379 -14.03 -4.35 2.12
C PHE A 379 -15.14 -3.74 2.94
N TRP A 380 -15.55 -4.44 3.99
CA TRP A 380 -16.79 -4.19 4.71
C TRP A 380 -16.59 -3.98 6.19
N LYS A 381 -17.48 -3.20 6.79
CA LYS A 381 -17.70 -3.18 8.24
C LYS A 381 -19.13 -3.61 8.52
N ALA A 382 -19.28 -4.55 9.45
CA ALA A 382 -20.59 -4.86 10.02
C ALA A 382 -20.96 -3.78 11.05
N SER A 383 -22.21 -3.33 11.02
CA SER A 383 -22.78 -2.34 11.94
C SER A 383 -23.92 -2.92 12.75
#